data_AF-D2UZ59-F1
#
_entry.id   AF-D2UZ59-F1
#
_cell.length_a   1.000
_cell.length_b   1.000
_cell.length_c   1.000
_cell.angle_alpha   90.00
_cell.angle_beta   90.00
_cell.angle_gamma   90.00
#
_symmetry.space_group_name_H-M   'P 1'
#
loop_
_entity.id
_entity.type
_entity.pdbx_description
1 polymer ?
#
loop_
_entity_poly.entity_id
_entity_poly.type
_entity_poly.pdbx_seq_one_letter_code
_entity_poly.pdbx_strand_id
1 'polypeptide(L)'
;MNSNTIQKDIAEVISNLQNHWNILEEELIEINKDIQYMTHCLKKYGESFRIPLEYLQDLKVYKKNAMRDIISTMETFTTNLNGGRVLANNLSHHIASSDFVQQGRSSWNPSTITPQAQLVGMLSRGEVVTLTTKKKANSPVHYKLITKKPNQSTPSL
;
A
#
# COMPACT_ATOMS: atom_id res chain seq x y z
N MET A 1 22.66 8.61 9.56
CA MET A 1 21.46 9.34 9.09
C MET A 1 20.66 9.76 10.32
N ASN A 2 20.42 11.05 10.52
CA ASN A 2 19.77 11.56 11.72
C ASN A 2 18.26 11.31 11.64
N SER A 3 17.65 10.83 12.73
CA SER A 3 16.19 10.61 12.86
C SER A 3 15.37 11.85 12.43
N ASN A 4 15.91 13.04 12.71
CA ASN A 4 15.30 14.32 12.31
C ASN A 4 15.24 14.54 10.79
N THR A 5 16.13 13.93 10.00
CA THR A 5 16.10 14.04 8.53
C THR A 5 14.98 13.18 7.97
N ILE A 6 14.87 11.93 8.42
CA ILE A 6 13.82 10.98 7.98
C ILE A 6 12.43 11.50 8.34
N GLN A 7 12.26 12.09 9.53
CA GLN A 7 10.99 12.70 9.93
C GLN A 7 10.60 13.89 9.05
N LYS A 8 11.57 14.71 8.62
CA LYS A 8 11.32 15.81 7.69
C LYS A 8 10.91 15.31 6.31
N ASP A 9 11.63 14.32 5.78
CA ASP A 9 11.33 13.73 4.47
C ASP A 9 9.91 13.12 4.45
N ILE A 10 9.52 12.43 5.54
CA ILE A 10 8.16 11.87 5.70
C ILE A 10 7.10 12.99 5.74
N ALA A 11 7.34 14.05 6.52
CA ALA A 11 6.42 15.18 6.62
C ALA A 11 6.27 15.91 5.28
N GLU A 12 7.37 16.04 4.52
CA GLU A 12 7.37 16.62 3.18
C GLU A 12 6.53 15.79 2.21
N VAL A 13 6.70 14.47 2.19
CA VAL A 13 5.89 13.58 1.34
C VAL A 13 4.41 13.69 1.66
N ILE A 14 4.03 13.70 2.95
CA ILE A 14 2.64 13.86 3.37
C ILE A 14 2.09 15.22 2.91
N SER A 15 2.85 16.31 3.13
CA SER A 15 2.45 17.66 2.73
C SER A 15 2.25 17.77 1.21
N ASN A 16 3.12 17.13 0.42
CA ASN A 16 3.02 17.12 -1.03
C ASN A 16 1.79 16.36 -1.51
N LEU A 17 1.49 15.20 -0.92
CA LEU A 17 0.29 14.42 -1.25
C LEU A 17 -0.99 15.19 -0.89
N GLN A 18 -1.01 15.86 0.27
CA GLN A 18 -2.13 16.72 0.67
C GLN A 18 -2.31 17.90 -0.28
N ASN A 19 -1.23 18.55 -0.71
CA ASN A 19 -1.30 19.64 -1.67
C ASN A 19 -1.87 19.17 -3.03
N HIS A 20 -1.38 18.05 -3.55
CA HIS A 20 -1.91 17.47 -4.80
C HIS A 20 -3.39 17.08 -4.68
N TRP A 21 -3.80 16.54 -3.53
CA TRP A 21 -5.21 16.25 -3.25
C TRP A 21 -6.08 17.50 -3.31
N ASN A 22 -5.68 18.56 -2.60
CA ASN A 22 -6.45 19.82 -2.53
C ASN A 22 -6.59 20.46 -3.92
N ILE A 23 -5.50 20.50 -4.70
CA ILE A 23 -5.53 21.03 -6.08
C ILE A 23 -6.52 20.23 -6.93
N LEU A 24 -6.47 18.89 -6.87
CA LEU A 24 -7.39 18.04 -7.63
C LEU A 24 -8.86 18.24 -7.22
N GLU A 25 -9.12 18.50 -5.94
CA GLU A 25 -10.47 18.77 -5.44
C GLU A 25 -11.01 20.09 -6.01
N GLU A 26 -10.22 21.16 -5.99
CA GLU A 26 -10.57 22.45 -6.59
C GLU A 26 -10.79 22.32 -8.12
N GLU A 27 -9.88 21.63 -8.82
CA GLU A 27 -10.02 21.39 -10.25
C GLU A 27 -11.30 20.61 -10.60
N LEU A 28 -11.68 19.63 -9.77
CA LEU A 28 -12.94 18.89 -9.98
C LEU A 28 -14.17 19.78 -9.79
N ILE A 29 -14.12 20.73 -8.86
CA ILE A 29 -15.19 21.71 -8.67
C ILE A 29 -15.34 22.58 -9.92
N GLU A 30 -14.23 23.09 -10.46
CA GLU A 30 -14.23 23.89 -11.69
C GLU A 30 -14.70 23.08 -12.90
N ILE A 31 -14.22 21.85 -13.09
CA ILE A 31 -14.68 20.98 -14.18
C ILE A 31 -16.19 20.72 -14.09
N ASN A 32 -16.75 20.59 -12.89
CA ASN A 32 -18.20 20.45 -12.75
C ASN A 32 -18.96 21.71 -13.19
N LYS A 33 -18.43 22.91 -12.92
CA LYS A 33 -19.00 24.17 -13.41
C LYS A 33 -18.91 24.25 -14.93
N ASP A 34 -17.75 23.89 -15.50
CA ASP A 34 -17.54 23.88 -16.94
C ASP A 34 -18.46 22.89 -17.66
N ILE A 35 -18.68 21.70 -17.10
CA ILE A 35 -19.63 20.72 -17.63
C ILE A 35 -21.04 21.31 -17.67
N GLN A 36 -21.48 22.01 -16.62
CA GLN A 36 -22.80 22.65 -16.59
C GLN A 36 -22.91 23.73 -17.66
N TYR A 37 -21.88 24.57 -17.79
CA TYR A 37 -21.84 25.63 -18.78
C TYR A 37 -21.81 25.08 -20.22
N MET A 38 -20.97 24.08 -20.49
CA MET A 38 -20.91 23.40 -21.79
C MET A 38 -22.20 22.68 -22.13
N THR A 39 -22.88 22.09 -21.15
CA THR A 39 -24.23 21.51 -21.34
C THR A 39 -25.24 22.57 -21.74
N HIS A 40 -25.16 23.77 -21.16
CA HIS A 40 -26.00 24.91 -21.58
C HIS A 40 -25.66 25.35 -23.02
N CYS A 41 -24.37 25.45 -23.35
CA CYS A 41 -23.93 25.80 -24.70
C CYS A 41 -24.36 24.77 -25.75
N LEU A 42 -24.28 23.47 -25.44
CA LEU A 42 -24.77 22.40 -26.31
C LEU A 42 -26.27 22.56 -26.59
N LYS A 43 -27.07 22.87 -25.57
CA LYS A 43 -28.51 23.11 -25.74
C LYS A 43 -28.82 24.35 -26.58
N LYS A 44 -28.01 25.41 -26.46
CA LYS A 44 -28.28 26.71 -27.07
C LYS A 44 -27.70 26.87 -28.48
N TYR A 45 -26.51 26.33 -28.70
CA TYR A 45 -25.71 26.52 -29.90
C TYR A 45 -25.51 25.22 -30.71
N GLY A 46 -26.00 24.09 -30.17
CA GLY A 46 -25.98 22.80 -30.85
C GLY A 46 -24.63 22.08 -30.78
N GLU A 47 -24.45 21.16 -31.71
CA GLU A 47 -23.56 20.01 -31.56
C GLU A 47 -22.06 20.32 -31.56
N SER A 48 -21.66 21.54 -31.91
CA SER A 48 -20.27 22.01 -31.81
C SER A 48 -19.70 21.90 -30.39
N PHE A 49 -20.57 21.89 -29.36
CA PHE A 49 -20.17 21.78 -27.96
C PHE A 49 -20.15 20.33 -27.44
N ARG A 50 -20.51 19.34 -28.27
CA ARG A 50 -20.57 17.93 -27.85
C ARG A 50 -19.19 17.37 -27.53
N ILE A 51 -18.21 17.60 -28.42
CA ILE A 51 -16.83 17.10 -28.26
C ILE A 51 -16.15 17.70 -27.00
N PRO A 52 -16.19 19.03 -26.77
CA PRO A 52 -15.67 19.60 -25.53
C PRO A 52 -16.36 19.05 -24.27
N LEU A 53 -17.67 18.81 -24.33
CA LEU A 53 -18.43 18.26 -23.19
C LEU A 53 -18.01 16.81 -22.88
N GLU A 54 -17.87 15.96 -23.90
CA GLU A 54 -17.35 14.59 -23.75
C GLU A 54 -15.95 14.60 -23.13
N TYR A 55 -15.06 15.45 -23.64
CA TYR A 55 -13.71 15.61 -23.08
C TYR A 55 -13.72 16.00 -21.60
N LEU A 56 -14.57 16.95 -21.19
CA LEU A 56 -14.66 17.36 -19.78
C LEU A 56 -15.20 16.23 -18.89
N GLN A 57 -16.12 15.40 -19.40
CA GLN A 57 -16.63 14.24 -18.67
C GLN A 57 -15.53 13.19 -18.47
N ASP A 58 -14.75 12.91 -19.50
CA ASP A 58 -13.61 11.99 -19.41
C ASP A 58 -12.52 12.54 -18.47
N LEU A 59 -12.22 13.83 -18.57
CA LEU A 59 -11.26 14.50 -17.69
C LEU A 59 -11.67 14.42 -16.22
N LYS A 60 -12.97 14.59 -15.94
CA LYS A 60 -13.54 14.40 -14.59
C LYS A 60 -13.32 12.98 -14.07
N VAL A 61 -13.54 11.96 -14.90
CA VAL A 61 -13.30 10.56 -14.52
C VAL A 61 -11.81 10.33 -14.24
N TYR A 62 -10.94 10.82 -15.13
CA TYR A 62 -9.49 10.72 -14.97
C TYR A 62 -9.01 11.35 -13.66
N LYS A 63 -9.41 12.59 -13.36
CA LYS A 63 -9.01 13.27 -12.10
C LYS A 63 -9.56 12.57 -10.86
N LYS A 64 -10.78 12.02 -10.91
CA LYS A 64 -11.31 11.18 -9.81
C LYS A 64 -10.50 9.91 -9.59
N ASN A 65 -10.00 9.28 -10.65
CA ASN A 65 -9.11 8.13 -10.53
C ASN A 65 -7.80 8.53 -9.84
N ALA A 66 -7.19 9.63 -10.29
CA ALA A 66 -5.95 10.15 -9.69
C ALA A 66 -6.12 10.45 -8.19
N MET A 67 -7.25 11.03 -7.77
CA MET A 67 -7.57 11.22 -6.34
C MET A 67 -7.61 9.90 -5.58
N ARG A 68 -8.27 8.87 -6.12
CA ARG A 68 -8.30 7.54 -5.49
C ARG A 68 -6.90 6.94 -5.34
N ASP A 69 -6.04 7.13 -6.34
CA ASP A 69 -4.66 6.64 -6.28
C ASP A 69 -3.84 7.36 -5.20
N ILE A 70 -4.06 8.67 -5.01
CA ILE A 70 -3.44 9.43 -3.91
C ILE A 70 -3.89 8.89 -2.54
N ILE A 71 -5.19 8.64 -2.34
CA ILE A 71 -5.69 8.03 -1.09
C ILE A 71 -5.03 6.68 -0.86
N SER A 72 -5.05 5.80 -1.87
CA SER A 72 -4.45 4.47 -1.77
C SER A 72 -2.95 4.54 -1.44
N THR A 73 -2.25 5.53 -1.98
CA THR A 73 -0.85 5.79 -1.68
C THR A 73 -0.66 6.25 -0.24
N MET A 74 -1.50 7.17 0.27
CA MET A 74 -1.47 7.61 1.67
C MET A 74 -1.77 6.46 2.65
N GLU A 75 -2.73 5.60 2.35
CA GLU A 75 -3.08 4.42 3.16
C GLU A 75 -1.93 3.40 3.19
N THR A 76 -1.32 3.13 2.04
CA THR A 76 -0.16 2.24 1.92
C THR A 76 1.03 2.80 2.70
N PHE A 77 1.28 4.10 2.59
CA PHE A 77 2.32 4.78 3.33
C PHE A 77 2.10 4.68 4.85
N THR A 78 0.87 4.90 5.32
CA THR A 78 0.50 4.78 6.73
C THR A 78 0.68 3.35 7.25
N THR A 79 0.25 2.35 6.48
CA THR A 79 0.43 0.93 6.79
C THR A 79 1.91 0.58 6.94
N ASN A 80 2.75 1.05 6.02
CA ASN A 80 4.20 0.81 6.05
C ASN A 80 4.88 1.47 7.25
N LEU A 81 4.49 2.70 7.60
CA LEU A 81 5.00 3.38 8.80
C LEU A 81 4.65 2.62 10.09
N ASN A 82 3.41 2.13 10.19
CA ASN A 82 2.98 1.33 11.33
C ASN A 82 3.75 0.00 11.40
N GLY A 83 3.94 -0.68 10.26
CA GLY A 83 4.77 -1.89 10.19
C GLY A 83 6.21 -1.67 10.64
N GLY A 84 6.83 -0.58 10.17
CA GLY A 84 8.17 -0.17 10.59
C GLY A 84 8.28 0.11 12.09
N ARG A 85 7.28 0.79 12.67
CA ARG A 85 7.22 1.06 14.12
C ARG A 85 7.12 -0.23 14.93
N VAL A 86 6.29 -1.18 14.51
CA VAL A 86 6.15 -2.48 15.18
C VAL A 86 7.47 -3.25 15.13
N LEU A 87 8.14 -3.27 13.98
CA LEU A 87 9.46 -3.91 13.83
C LEU A 87 10.51 -3.28 14.73
N ALA A 88 10.57 -1.94 14.80
CA ALA A 88 11.50 -1.22 15.67
C ALA A 88 11.23 -1.52 17.15
N ASN A 89 9.97 -1.56 17.58
CA ASN A 89 9.60 -1.92 18.94
C ASN A 89 9.99 -3.37 19.27
N ASN A 90 9.73 -4.31 18.37
CA ASN A 90 10.10 -5.71 18.55
C ASN A 90 11.62 -5.87 18.65
N LEU A 91 12.39 -5.16 17.81
CA LEU A 91 13.85 -5.16 17.87
C LEU A 91 14.35 -4.56 19.19
N SER A 92 13.77 -3.44 19.63
CA SER A 92 14.10 -2.80 20.91
C SER A 92 13.84 -3.72 22.10
N HIS A 93 12.68 -4.41 22.12
CA HIS A 93 12.38 -5.42 23.13
C HIS A 93 13.34 -6.60 23.07
N HIS A 94 13.69 -7.08 21.88
CA HIS A 94 14.67 -8.16 21.74
C HIS A 94 16.04 -7.76 22.28
N ILE A 95 16.50 -6.54 21.98
CA ILE A 95 17.77 -5.99 22.47
C ILE A 95 17.73 -5.82 23.99
N ALA A 96 16.63 -5.29 24.53
CA ALA A 96 16.46 -5.07 25.96
C ALA A 96 16.27 -6.38 26.78
N SER A 97 15.76 -7.44 26.15
CA SER A 97 15.62 -8.77 26.76
C SER A 97 16.82 -9.69 26.51
N SER A 98 17.68 -9.36 25.55
CA SER A 98 18.97 -10.02 25.39
C SER A 98 19.99 -9.44 26.36
N ASP A 99 20.17 -10.11 27.50
CA ASP A 99 21.26 -9.95 28.47
C ASP A 99 22.64 -10.29 27.87
N PHE A 100 23.05 -9.63 26.78
CA PHE A 100 24.37 -9.83 26.18
C PHE A 100 25.50 -9.10 26.93
N VAL A 101 25.20 -8.38 28.02
CA VAL A 101 26.23 -7.64 28.80
C VAL A 101 26.45 -8.18 30.21
N GLN A 102 25.67 -9.16 30.69
CA GLN A 102 25.91 -9.77 32.01
C GLN A 102 25.71 -11.28 31.99
N GLN A 103 26.66 -12.02 31.41
CA GLN A 103 27.14 -13.28 32.01
C GLN A 103 28.31 -13.84 31.20
N GLY A 104 29.49 -13.76 31.79
CA GLY A 104 30.57 -14.67 31.41
C GLY A 104 30.15 -16.11 31.69
N ARG A 105 30.47 -17.00 30.73
CA ARG A 105 30.52 -18.46 30.83
C ARG A 105 29.18 -19.20 31.04
N SER A 106 28.56 -19.62 29.94
CA SER A 106 28.39 -21.07 29.63
C SER A 106 27.62 -21.30 28.32
N SER A 107 28.21 -22.14 27.46
CA SER A 107 27.65 -22.91 26.33
C SER A 107 26.44 -22.36 25.56
N TRP A 108 26.70 -21.77 24.39
CA TRP A 108 25.68 -21.47 23.37
C TRP A 108 25.04 -22.77 22.85
N ASN A 109 23.75 -22.96 23.08
CA ASN A 109 22.95 -24.02 22.45
C ASN A 109 21.77 -23.36 21.70
N PRO A 110 21.80 -23.26 20.36
CA PRO A 110 20.80 -22.52 19.59
C PRO A 110 19.69 -23.49 19.16
N SER A 111 18.76 -23.79 20.05
CA SER A 111 17.57 -24.58 19.70
C SER A 111 16.41 -24.21 20.59
N THR A 112 15.71 -23.11 20.25
CA THR A 112 14.25 -22.90 20.39
C THR A 112 13.94 -21.40 20.47
N ILE A 113 13.98 -20.68 19.34
CA ILE A 113 13.14 -19.49 19.18
C ILE A 113 12.67 -19.47 17.72
N THR A 114 11.43 -19.92 17.51
CA THR A 114 10.74 -19.87 16.22
C THR A 114 9.72 -18.73 16.30
N PRO A 115 9.98 -17.53 15.76
CA PRO A 115 8.91 -16.56 15.56
C PRO A 115 8.12 -16.99 14.32
N GLN A 116 6.96 -17.60 14.53
CA GLN A 116 6.03 -17.94 13.46
C GLN A 116 5.26 -16.68 13.04
N ALA A 117 5.89 -15.79 12.27
CA ALA A 117 5.20 -14.67 11.63
C ALA A 117 4.41 -15.23 10.42
N GLN A 118 3.12 -15.50 10.61
CA GLN A 118 2.22 -15.76 9.49
C GLN A 118 1.90 -14.44 8.78
N LEU A 119 2.68 -14.13 7.75
CA LEU A 119 2.36 -13.04 6.82
C LEU A 119 1.32 -13.55 5.81
N VAL A 120 0.05 -13.20 6.01
CA VAL A 120 -1.00 -13.39 5.00
C VAL A 120 -1.14 -12.08 4.23
N GLY A 121 -0.48 -11.99 3.08
CA GLY A 121 -0.64 -10.88 2.14
C GLY A 121 -1.64 -11.26 1.04
N MET A 122 -2.73 -10.52 0.92
CA MET A 122 -3.62 -10.57 -0.25
C MET A 122 -3.02 -9.69 -1.36
N LEU A 123 -2.61 -10.29 -2.46
CA LEU A 123 -2.37 -9.57 -3.72
C LEU A 123 -3.67 -9.56 -4.55
N SER A 124 -3.89 -8.43 -5.21
CA SER A 124 -5.02 -8.20 -6.10
C SER A 124 -5.20 -9.37 -7.09
N ARG A 125 -6.43 -9.91 -7.13
CA ARG A 125 -6.88 -11.14 -7.82
C ARG A 125 -6.63 -12.48 -7.10
N GLY A 126 -7.28 -12.66 -5.94
CA GLY A 126 -7.89 -13.94 -5.53
C GLY A 126 -6.99 -15.17 -5.29
N GLU A 127 -5.67 -15.07 -5.42
CA GLU A 127 -4.75 -16.18 -5.14
C GLU A 127 -4.06 -16.01 -3.78
N VAL A 128 -4.23 -17.02 -2.92
CA VAL A 128 -3.54 -17.11 -1.62
C VAL A 128 -2.24 -17.86 -1.84
N VAL A 129 -1.11 -17.15 -1.73
CA VAL A 129 0.23 -17.74 -1.85
C VAL A 129 0.76 -18.05 -0.45
N THR A 130 1.09 -19.31 -0.20
CA THR A 130 1.71 -19.73 1.07
C THR A 130 3.16 -20.11 0.84
N LEU A 131 4.08 -19.32 1.39
CA LEU A 131 5.51 -19.65 1.41
C LEU A 131 5.75 -20.71 2.48
N THR A 132 6.13 -21.92 2.07
CA THR A 132 6.53 -22.99 3.00
C THR A 132 7.99 -23.35 2.80
N THR A 133 8.76 -23.39 3.88
CA THR A 133 10.17 -23.77 3.86
C THR A 133 10.31 -25.18 4.43
N LYS A 134 10.97 -26.08 3.68
CA LYS A 134 11.44 -27.36 4.23
C LYS A 134 12.96 -27.29 4.34
N LYS A 135 13.47 -27.14 5.56
CA LYS A 135 14.91 -27.15 5.84
C LYS A 135 15.33 -28.58 6.15
N LYS A 136 16.16 -29.17 5.28
CA LYS A 136 17.02 -30.32 5.63
C LYS A 136 18.39 -29.75 5.97
N ALA A 137 19.02 -30.23 7.04
CA ALA A 137 20.27 -29.69 7.53
C ALA A 137 21.37 -29.74 6.45
N ASN A 138 22.12 -28.64 6.31
CA ASN A 138 23.30 -28.41 5.46
C ASN A 138 23.12 -28.36 3.92
N SER A 139 22.13 -27.62 3.39
CA SER A 139 22.14 -27.19 1.98
C SER A 139 21.49 -25.81 1.78
N PRO A 140 21.82 -25.07 0.69
CA PRO A 140 21.23 -23.76 0.38
C PRO A 140 19.69 -23.84 0.30
N VAL A 141 19.02 -22.81 0.83
CA VAL A 141 17.56 -22.72 0.86
C VAL A 141 17.03 -22.48 -0.55
N HIS A 142 16.38 -23.48 -1.15
CA HIS A 142 15.66 -23.33 -2.40
C HIS A 142 14.22 -22.88 -2.13
N TYR A 143 13.85 -21.72 -2.65
CA TYR A 143 12.47 -21.24 -2.65
C TYR A 143 11.68 -21.94 -3.76
N LYS A 144 10.55 -22.55 -3.41
CA LYS A 144 9.60 -23.09 -4.38
C LYS A 144 8.28 -22.37 -4.22
N LEU A 145 7.86 -21.64 -5.26
CA LEU A 145 6.53 -21.04 -5.33
C LEU A 145 5.50 -22.18 -5.43
N ILE A 146 4.52 -22.20 -4.52
CA ILE A 146 3.39 -23.13 -4.60
C ILE A 146 2.12 -22.29 -4.65
N THR A 147 1.50 -22.27 -5.83
CA THR A 147 0.19 -21.66 -6.06
C THR A 147 -0.88 -22.73 -5.85
N LYS A 148 -1.77 -22.55 -4.88
CA LYS A 148 -2.99 -23.37 -4.77
C LYS A 148 -4.14 -22.57 -5.39
N LYS A 149 -4.71 -23.09 -6.49
CA LYS A 149 -5.99 -22.58 -7.00
C LYS A 149 -7.10 -22.89 -5.99
N PRO A 150 -8.04 -21.96 -5.75
CA PRO A 150 -9.15 -22.19 -4.86
C PRO A 150 -10.00 -23.34 -5.38
N ASN A 151 -10.31 -24.27 -4.49
CA ASN A 151 -11.20 -25.40 -4.74
C ASN A 151 -12.60 -24.82 -4.97
N GLN A 152 -13.09 -24.85 -6.21
CA GLN A 152 -14.49 -24.58 -6.51
C GLN A 152 -15.31 -25.76 -5.98
N SER A 153 -15.81 -25.64 -4.75
CA SER A 153 -16.93 -26.46 -4.32
C SER A 153 -18.19 -25.93 -5.00
N THR A 154 -18.47 -26.44 -6.19
CA THR A 154 -19.82 -26.51 -6.75
C THR A 154 -20.66 -27.44 -5.86
N PRO A 155 -21.86 -27.05 -5.39
CA PRO A 155 -22.95 -27.98 -5.32
C PRO A 155 -23.54 -28.10 -6.74
N SER A 156 -23.30 -29.25 -7.35
CA SER A 156 -23.99 -29.70 -8.55
C SER A 156 -25.40 -30.18 -8.19
N LEU A 157 -26.37 -29.72 -9.01
CA LEU A 157 -27.79 -30.07 -9.15
C LEU A 157 -28.74 -29.59 -8.04
#